data_AF-A0A100WWN6-F1
#
_entry.id   AF-A0A100WWN6-F1
#
_cell.length_a   1.000
_cell.length_b   1.000
_cell.length_c   1.000
_cell.angle_alpha   90.00
_cell.angle_beta   90.00
_cell.angle_gamma   90.00
#
_symmetry.space_group_name_H-M   'P 1'
#
loop_
_entity.id
_entity.type
_entity.pdbx_description
1 polymer ?
#
loop_
_entity_poly.entity_id
_entity_poly.type
_entity_poly.pdbx_seq_one_letter_code
_entity_poly.pdbx_strand_id
1 'polypeptide(L)' 'MSDMSIGVWEHTPGVSRDVESDEVFVVLTGDATVAFDDGSPAIDLRPGSLARLYTGQRTTWTVRQTLRKVYIA' A
#
# COMPACT_ATOMS: atom_id res chain seq x y z
N MET A 1 9.23 23.72 -1.03
CA MET A 1 9.52 22.41 -0.42
C MET A 1 8.26 21.60 -0.59
N SER A 2 8.31 20.45 -1.30
CA SER A 2 7.16 19.56 -1.34
C SER A 2 6.84 19.15 0.10
N ASP A 3 5.55 19.14 0.45
CA ASP A 3 5.11 18.76 1.78
C ASP A 3 5.18 17.24 1.90
N MET A 4 6.37 16.72 2.21
CA MET A 4 6.59 15.30 2.44
C MET A 4 5.85 14.91 3.72
N SER A 5 4.86 14.05 3.57
CA SER A 5 4.02 13.55 4.65
C SER A 5 4.54 12.22 5.16
N ILE A 6 4.51 12.06 6.48
CA ILE A 6 4.89 10.81 7.16
C ILE A 6 3.77 10.48 8.14
N GLY A 7 3.32 9.23 8.12
CA GLY A 7 2.22 8.83 8.98
C GLY A 7 2.06 7.33 9.12
N VAL A 8 1.02 6.97 9.88
CA VAL A 8 0.54 5.59 9.99
C VAL A 8 -0.82 5.52 9.33
N TRP A 9 -0.99 4.53 8.48
CA TRP A 9 -2.26 4.23 7.82
C TRP A 9 -2.75 2.84 8.24
N GLU A 10 -4.07 2.67 8.28
CA GLU A 10 -4.73 1.41 8.63
C GLU A 10 -5.89 1.11 7.68
N HIS A 11 -6.09 -0.17 7.38
CA HIS A 11 -7.21 -0.66 6.58
C HIS A 11 -7.73 -1.99 7.13
N THR A 12 -9.02 -2.04 7.44
CA THR A 12 -9.73 -3.25 7.89
C THR A 12 -9.86 -4.27 6.76
N PRO A 13 -10.16 -5.55 7.03
CA PRO A 13 -10.37 -6.53 5.96
C PRO A 13 -11.40 -6.08 4.93
N GLY A 14 -11.09 -6.27 3.65
CA GLY A 14 -11.90 -5.79 2.53
C GLY A 14 -11.09 -5.53 1.27
N VAL A 15 -11.77 -5.01 0.24
CA VAL A 15 -11.15 -4.66 -1.05
C VAL A 15 -11.31 -3.16 -1.30
N SER A 16 -10.23 -2.49 -1.67
CA SER A 16 -10.22 -1.09 -2.08
C SER A 16 -9.48 -0.92 -3.41
N ARG A 17 -9.80 0.16 -4.12
CA ARG A 17 -9.15 0.56 -5.37
C ARG A 17 -8.74 2.01 -5.27
N ASP A 18 -7.56 2.34 -5.78
CA ASP A 18 -7.06 3.70 -5.74
C ASP A 18 -6.19 4.05 -6.95
N VAL A 19 -5.92 5.35 -7.11
CA VAL A 19 -4.86 5.90 -7.95
C VAL A 19 -3.79 6.44 -7.03
N GLU A 20 -2.63 5.79 -7.04
CA GLU A 20 -1.58 6.03 -6.06
C GLU A 20 -0.84 7.35 -6.29
N SER A 21 -0.35 7.94 -5.20
CA SER A 21 0.72 8.95 -5.23
C SER A 21 2.09 8.26 -5.12
N ASP A 22 3.19 9.00 -5.26
CA ASP A 22 4.51 8.45 -4.92
C ASP A 22 4.55 8.18 -3.42
N GLU A 23 4.64 6.90 -3.04
CA GLU A 23 4.62 6.49 -1.64
C GLU A 23 5.63 5.36 -1.43
N VAL A 24 6.40 5.44 -0.35
CA VAL A 24 7.16 4.29 0.18
C VAL A 24 6.60 3.93 1.54
N PHE A 25 6.36 2.63 1.78
CA PHE A 25 5.82 2.19 3.06
C PHE A 25 6.43 0.87 3.55
N VAL A 26 6.40 0.70 4.87
CA VAL A 26 6.66 -0.57 5.56
C VAL A 26 5.41 -1.05 6.27
N VAL A 27 5.07 -2.32 6.07
CA VAL A 27 3.97 -2.98 6.77
C VAL A 27 4.41 -3.36 8.19
N LEU A 28 3.67 -2.87 9.18
CA LEU A 28 3.88 -3.20 10.59
C LEU A 28 3.14 -4.49 10.97
N THR A 29 1.88 -4.61 10.57
CA THR A 29 0.99 -5.75 10.89
C THR A 29 -0.01 -5.98 9.76
N GLY A 30 -0.54 -7.21 9.67
CA GLY A 30 -1.62 -7.56 8.74
C GLY A 30 -1.17 -8.47 7.60
N ASP A 31 -2.12 -8.74 6.70
CA ASP A 31 -1.94 -9.64 5.55
C ASP A 31 -2.81 -9.13 4.40
N ALA A 32 -2.17 -8.80 3.27
CA ALA A 32 -2.85 -8.23 2.11
C ALA A 32 -2.09 -8.54 0.80
N THR A 33 -2.73 -8.26 -0.33
CA THR A 33 -2.08 -8.24 -1.64
C THR A 33 -2.44 -6.94 -2.36
N VAL A 34 -1.49 -6.36 -3.08
CA VAL A 34 -1.70 -5.20 -3.96
C VAL A 34 -1.51 -5.66 -5.39
N ALA A 35 -2.58 -5.63 -6.18
CA ALA A 35 -2.54 -5.89 -7.62
C ALA A 35 -2.55 -4.58 -8.40
N PHE A 36 -1.97 -4.58 -9.59
CA PHE A 36 -1.87 -3.42 -10.47
C PHE A 36 -2.65 -3.64 -11.76
N ASP A 37 -3.37 -2.62 -12.22
CA ASP A 37 -4.17 -2.70 -13.45
C ASP A 37 -3.30 -2.78 -14.72
N ASP A 38 -2.01 -2.45 -14.62
CA ASP A 38 -1.04 -2.49 -15.74
C ASP A 38 -0.50 -3.89 -16.04
N GLY A 39 -0.95 -4.91 -15.30
CA GLY A 39 -0.52 -6.29 -15.46
C GLY A 39 0.83 -6.63 -14.81
N SER A 40 1.45 -5.69 -14.09
CA SER A 40 2.63 -5.99 -13.29
C SER A 40 2.31 -6.98 -12.14
N PRO A 41 3.31 -7.76 -11.68
CA PRO A 41 3.08 -8.74 -10.63
C PRO A 41 2.51 -8.10 -9.35
N ALA A 42 1.52 -8.76 -8.77
CA ALA A 42 0.98 -8.35 -7.48
C ALA A 42 2.04 -8.50 -6.38
N ILE A 43 1.95 -7.64 -5.36
CA ILE A 43 2.83 -7.67 -4.18
C ILE A 43 2.07 -8.28 -3.01
N ASP A 44 2.66 -9.31 -2.39
CA ASP A 44 2.18 -9.83 -1.11
C ASP A 44 2.73 -9.01 0.05
N LEU A 45 1.81 -8.56 0.91
CA LEU A 45 2.08 -7.70 2.04
C LEU A 45 1.92 -8.49 3.34
N ARG A 46 3.00 -8.49 4.13
CA ARG A 46 3.11 -9.10 5.46
C ARG A 46 3.99 -8.21 6.35
N PRO A 47 4.05 -8.42 7.68
CA PRO A 47 4.93 -7.64 8.54
C PRO A 47 6.37 -7.65 8.03
N GLY A 48 6.94 -6.46 7.89
CA GLY A 48 8.28 -6.23 7.34
C GLY A 48 8.35 -6.08 5.80
N SER A 49 7.25 -6.23 5.06
CA SER A 49 7.22 -5.88 3.63
C SER A 49 7.52 -4.38 3.44
N LEU A 50 8.47 -4.06 2.58
CA LEU A 50 8.79 -2.72 2.09
C LEU A 50 8.36 -2.63 0.62
N ALA A 51 7.56 -1.63 0.30
CA ALA A 51 7.08 -1.41 -1.06
C ALA A 51 7.10 0.07 -1.44
N ARG A 52 7.13 0.33 -2.75
CA ARG A 52 6.97 1.65 -3.33
C ARG A 52 5.83 1.61 -4.33
N LEU A 53 4.98 2.63 -4.29
CA LEU A 53 3.98 2.93 -5.30
C LEU A 53 4.39 4.22 -5.99
N TYR A 54 4.12 4.30 -7.29
CA TYR A 54 4.43 5.46 -8.11
C TYR A 54 3.16 6.23 -8.45
N THR A 55 3.28 7.55 -8.53
CA THR A 55 2.19 8.43 -8.93
C THR A 55 1.50 7.93 -10.20
N GLY A 56 0.18 7.78 -10.14
CA GLY A 56 -0.67 7.36 -11.25
C GLY A 56 -0.84 5.85 -11.41
N GLN A 57 -0.15 5.02 -10.63
CA GLN A 57 -0.43 3.58 -10.61
C GLN A 57 -1.85 3.33 -10.11
N ARG A 58 -2.58 2.44 -10.78
CA ARG A 58 -3.93 2.05 -10.40
C ARG A 58 -3.84 0.70 -9.70
N THR A 59 -4.31 0.64 -8.46
CA THR A 59 -4.15 -0.54 -7.62
C THR A 59 -5.50 -1.10 -7.18
N THR A 60 -5.52 -2.40 -6.93
CA THR A 60 -6.56 -3.07 -6.14
C THR A 60 -5.90 -3.71 -4.93
N TRP A 61 -6.26 -3.24 -3.75
CA TRP A 61 -5.82 -3.79 -2.47
C TRP A 61 -6.84 -4.83 -2.00
N THR A 62 -6.38 -6.04 -1.69
CA THR A 62 -7.18 -7.08 -1.04
C THR A 62 -6.58 -7.35 0.34
N VAL A 63 -7.22 -6.81 1.38
CA VAL A 63 -6.78 -6.92 2.78
C VAL A 63 -7.54 -8.06 3.45
N ARG A 64 -6.81 -9.08 3.90
CA ARG A 64 -7.35 -10.29 4.53
C ARG A 64 -7.30 -10.22 6.06
N GLN A 65 -6.31 -9.53 6.61
CA GLN A 65 -6.20 -9.17 8.03
C GLN A 65 -5.87 -7.69 8.15
N THR A 66 -6.39 -6.98 9.17
CA THR A 66 -6.19 -5.52 9.34
C THR A 66 -4.74 -5.13 9.08
N LEU A 67 -4.54 -4.33 8.03
CA LEU A 67 -3.23 -3.91 7.55
C LEU A 67 -2.87 -2.58 8.18
N ARG A 68 -1.67 -2.49 8.76
CA ARG A 68 -1.13 -1.24 9.31
C ARG A 68 0.26 -0.99 8.73
N LYS A 69 0.49 0.21 8.19
CA LYS A 69 1.76 0.60 7.57
C LYS A 69 2.23 1.97 8.05
N VAL A 70 3.55 2.16 8.10
CA VAL A 70 4.17 3.49 8.14
C VAL A 70 4.48 3.88 6.71
N TYR A 71 4.12 5.11 6.30
CA TYR A 71 4.34 5.59 4.94
C TYR A 71 5.12 6.91 4.92
N ILE A 72 5.75 7.17 3.78
CA ILE A 72 6.34 8.44 3.37
C ILE A 72 5.78 8.75 1.97
N ALA A 73 5.10 9.88 1.81
CA ALA A 73 4.44 10.31 0.56
C ALA A 73 4.54 11.83 0.36
#